data_AF-A0A1S7LNB2-F1
#
_entry.id   AF-A0A1S7LNB2-F1
#
_cell.length_a   1.000
_cell.length_b   1.000
_cell.length_c   1.000
_cell.angle_alpha   90.00
_cell.angle_beta   90.00
_cell.angle_gamma   90.00
#
_symmetry.space_group_name_H-M   'P 1'
#
loop_
_entity.id
_entity.type
_entity.pdbx_description
1 polymer ?
#
loop_
_entity_poly.entity_id
_entity_poly.type
_entity_poly.pdbx_seq_one_letter_code
_entity_poly.pdbx_strand_id
1 'polypeptide(L)'
;MNGSQADLERAIEQTTDAIIARLDEKKGEEIVKVDLRGRSSIADFFVIATGRSSTHVTSLADEIDQLASQQGLKTLNLEGMEEGNWVLMDFGDIIVHIFQEEVRGHYNLEKLWSREALEDRPHLESSAEIAGKEIMHASDLDEADSKEDEDNVA
;
A
#
# COMPACT_ATOMS: atom_id res chain seq x y z
N MET A 1 -17.99 -26.76 -7.63
CA MET A 1 -16.83 -26.00 -8.15
C MET A 1 -16.08 -25.21 -7.06
N ASN A 2 -16.39 -25.38 -5.75
CA ASN A 2 -15.79 -24.59 -4.65
C ASN A 2 -14.39 -25.04 -4.18
N GLY A 3 -13.92 -26.23 -4.57
CA GLY A 3 -12.65 -26.78 -4.07
C GLY A 3 -11.43 -26.02 -4.58
N SER A 4 -11.40 -25.72 -5.88
CA SER A 4 -10.24 -25.11 -6.54
C SER A 4 -9.91 -23.70 -6.07
N GLN A 5 -10.93 -22.94 -5.63
CA GLN A 5 -10.73 -21.57 -5.15
C GLN A 5 -10.20 -21.57 -3.71
N ALA A 6 -10.77 -22.41 -2.84
CA ALA A 6 -10.31 -22.55 -1.46
C ALA A 6 -8.87 -23.11 -1.38
N ASP A 7 -8.49 -23.98 -2.32
CA ASP A 7 -7.13 -24.51 -2.40
C ASP A 7 -6.11 -23.43 -2.83
N LEU A 8 -6.49 -22.53 -3.74
CA LEU A 8 -5.67 -21.39 -4.15
C LEU A 8 -5.48 -20.39 -3.00
N GLU A 9 -6.57 -19.99 -2.33
CA GLU A 9 -6.52 -19.08 -1.19
C GLU A 9 -5.61 -19.64 -0.08
N ARG A 10 -5.72 -20.95 0.21
CA ARG A 10 -4.86 -21.62 1.18
C ARG A 10 -3.39 -21.61 0.74
N ALA A 11 -3.11 -21.81 -0.55
CA ALA A 11 -1.75 -21.77 -1.07
C ALA A 11 -1.14 -20.37 -0.92
N ILE A 12 -1.88 -19.31 -1.28
CA ILE A 12 -1.44 -17.91 -1.13
C ILE A 12 -1.13 -17.59 0.34
N GLU A 13 -1.99 -18.02 1.26
CA GLU A 13 -1.77 -17.81 2.69
C GLU A 13 -0.53 -18.57 3.20
N GLN A 14 -0.34 -19.82 2.78
CA GLN A 14 0.85 -20.62 3.11
C GLN A 14 2.14 -19.99 2.58
N THR A 15 2.12 -19.47 1.34
CA THR A 15 3.27 -18.76 0.77
C THR A 15 3.57 -17.49 1.57
N THR A 16 2.55 -16.72 1.90
CA THR A 16 2.71 -15.48 2.68
C THR A 16 3.36 -15.78 4.04
N ASP A 17 2.92 -16.83 4.72
CA ASP A 17 3.49 -17.25 5.99
C ASP A 17 4.92 -17.77 5.84
N ALA A 18 5.24 -18.46 4.74
CA ALA A 18 6.60 -18.89 4.43
C ALA A 18 7.54 -17.71 4.15
N ILE A 19 7.06 -16.66 3.47
CA ILE A 19 7.81 -15.42 3.25
C ILE A 19 8.13 -14.76 4.59
N ILE A 20 7.14 -14.62 5.47
CA ILE A 20 7.33 -14.03 6.81
C ILE A 20 8.33 -14.85 7.63
N ALA A 21 8.21 -16.17 7.62
CA ALA A 21 9.15 -17.06 8.31
C ALA A 21 10.58 -16.93 7.77
N ARG A 22 10.75 -16.80 6.44
CA ARG A 22 12.06 -16.59 5.83
C ARG A 22 12.64 -15.22 6.18
N LEU A 23 11.82 -14.17 6.20
CA LEU A 23 12.24 -12.84 6.64
C LEU A 23 12.76 -12.90 8.09
N ASP A 24 12.04 -13.54 9.00
CA ASP A 24 12.44 -13.70 10.40
C ASP A 24 13.71 -14.54 10.56
N GLU A 25 13.81 -15.67 9.85
CA GLU A 25 14.99 -16.54 9.81
C GLU A 25 16.25 -15.74 9.42
N LYS A 26 16.11 -14.88 8.41
CA LYS A 26 17.16 -14.04 7.86
C LYS A 26 17.37 -12.74 8.62
N LYS A 27 16.72 -12.57 9.78
CA LYS A 27 16.86 -11.43 10.70
C LYS A 27 16.27 -10.12 10.18
N GLY A 28 15.25 -10.19 9.33
CA GLY A 28 14.35 -9.07 9.06
C GLY A 28 13.64 -8.63 10.34
N GLU A 29 13.44 -7.33 10.49
CA GLU A 29 12.88 -6.70 11.69
C GLU A 29 11.51 -6.07 11.37
N GLU A 30 10.71 -5.83 12.41
CA GLU A 30 9.37 -5.20 12.31
C GLU A 30 8.48 -5.77 11.18
N ILE A 31 8.42 -7.10 11.09
CA ILE A 31 7.65 -7.78 10.04
C ILE A 31 6.16 -7.63 10.32
N VAL A 32 5.43 -7.04 9.37
CA VAL A 32 3.98 -6.81 9.45
C VAL A 32 3.30 -7.50 8.26
N LYS A 33 2.28 -8.31 8.56
CA LYS A 33 1.35 -8.90 7.59
C LYS A 33 0.05 -8.09 7.60
N VAL A 34 -0.38 -7.58 6.46
CA VAL A 34 -1.65 -6.89 6.28
C VAL A 34 -2.54 -7.74 5.35
N ASP A 35 -3.74 -8.06 5.83
CA ASP A 35 -4.78 -8.71 5.03
C ASP A 35 -5.58 -7.63 4.29
N LEU A 36 -5.50 -7.66 2.96
CA LEU A 36 -6.16 -6.71 2.07
C LEU A 36 -7.43 -7.27 1.43
N ARG A 37 -7.77 -8.54 1.68
CA ARG A 37 -8.95 -9.18 1.11
C ARG A 37 -10.21 -8.42 1.52
N GLY A 38 -11.04 -8.08 0.53
CA GLY A 38 -12.24 -7.28 0.71
C GLY A 38 -12.01 -5.79 1.02
N ARG A 39 -10.76 -5.31 1.01
CA ARG A 39 -10.38 -3.91 1.24
C ARG A 39 -9.71 -3.26 0.03
N SER A 40 -8.93 -4.04 -0.73
CA SER A 40 -8.22 -3.60 -1.92
C SER A 40 -8.21 -4.71 -2.98
N SER A 41 -8.20 -4.33 -4.25
CA SER A 41 -8.04 -5.26 -5.38
C SER A 41 -6.59 -5.40 -5.85
N ILE A 42 -5.64 -4.78 -5.13
CA ILE A 42 -4.24 -4.73 -5.55
C ILE A 42 -3.51 -6.04 -5.30
N ALA A 43 -3.80 -6.70 -4.18
CA ALA A 43 -3.23 -7.98 -3.71
C ALA A 43 -4.08 -8.49 -2.55
N ASP A 44 -3.96 -9.77 -2.20
CA ASP A 44 -4.60 -10.36 -1.02
C ASP A 44 -3.82 -10.05 0.26
N PHE A 45 -2.48 -10.12 0.18
CA PHE A 45 -1.59 -9.83 1.31
C PHE A 45 -0.52 -8.81 0.97
N PHE A 46 -0.22 -7.98 1.97
CA PHE A 46 0.88 -7.03 1.94
C PHE A 46 1.80 -7.29 3.13
N VAL A 47 3.06 -7.59 2.85
CA VAL A 47 4.09 -7.87 3.85
C VAL A 47 5.08 -6.72 3.87
N ILE A 48 5.42 -6.26 5.06
CA ILE A 48 6.38 -5.19 5.26
C ILE A 48 7.45 -5.70 6.20
N ALA A 49 8.71 -5.47 5.89
CA ALA A 49 9.84 -5.79 6.75
C ALA A 49 10.90 -4.69 6.73
N THR A 50 11.79 -4.73 7.71
CA THR A 50 12.91 -3.81 7.85
C THR A 50 14.23 -4.58 7.76
N GLY A 51 15.19 -4.05 7.00
CA GLY A 51 16.57 -4.48 6.97
C GLY A 51 17.50 -3.40 7.55
N ARG A 52 18.50 -3.85 8.32
CA ARG A 52 19.49 -2.97 8.98
C ARG A 52 20.51 -2.28 8.06
N SER A 53 20.61 -2.67 6.78
CA SER A 53 21.52 -2.06 5.81
C SER A 53 21.06 -2.37 4.39
N SER A 54 21.54 -1.63 3.39
CA SER A 54 21.21 -1.89 1.98
C SER A 54 21.54 -3.32 1.55
N THR A 55 22.71 -3.85 1.92
CA THR A 55 23.09 -5.25 1.64
C THR A 55 22.17 -6.26 2.33
N HIS A 56 21.69 -5.94 3.53
CA HIS A 56 20.77 -6.82 4.23
C HIS A 56 19.38 -6.80 3.56
N VAL A 57 18.91 -5.61 3.15
CA VAL A 57 17.64 -5.46 2.39
C VAL A 57 17.69 -6.26 1.09
N THR A 58 18.75 -6.11 0.29
CA THR A 58 18.87 -6.86 -0.97
C THR A 58 19.01 -8.36 -0.73
N SER A 59 19.77 -8.78 0.28
CA SER A 59 19.86 -10.20 0.65
C SER A 59 18.52 -10.78 1.10
N LEU A 60 17.69 -10.03 1.82
CA LEU A 60 16.35 -10.48 2.21
C LEU A 60 15.47 -10.65 0.97
N ALA A 61 15.47 -9.67 0.07
CA ALA A 61 14.68 -9.75 -1.16
C ALA A 61 15.11 -10.92 -2.06
N ASP A 62 16.41 -11.18 -2.22
CA ASP A 62 16.90 -12.35 -2.96
C ASP A 62 16.41 -13.67 -2.35
N GLU A 63 16.40 -13.78 -1.02
CA GLU A 63 15.91 -14.97 -0.32
C GLU A 63 14.40 -15.18 -0.51
N ILE A 64 13.63 -14.10 -0.59
CA ILE A 64 12.19 -14.14 -0.85
C ILE A 64 11.91 -14.48 -2.31
N ASP A 65 12.66 -13.94 -3.26
CA ASP A 65 12.52 -14.25 -4.69
C ASP A 65 12.78 -15.75 -4.94
N GLN A 66 13.86 -16.28 -4.35
CA GLN A 66 14.20 -17.70 -4.45
C GLN A 66 13.12 -18.60 -3.81
N LEU A 67 12.60 -18.22 -2.63
CA LEU A 67 11.53 -18.96 -1.96
C LEU A 67 10.25 -18.96 -2.80
N ALA A 68 9.82 -17.79 -3.28
CA ALA A 68 8.63 -17.62 -4.10
C ALA A 68 8.72 -18.45 -5.38
N SER A 69 9.88 -18.42 -6.05
CA SER A 69 10.16 -19.24 -7.23
C SER A 69 10.02 -20.74 -6.96
N GLN A 70 10.53 -21.23 -5.82
CA GLN A 70 10.38 -22.64 -5.40
C GLN A 70 8.94 -23.04 -5.13
N GLN A 71 8.07 -22.08 -4.79
CA GLN A 71 6.63 -22.29 -4.60
C GLN A 71 5.82 -22.04 -5.87
N GLY A 72 6.47 -21.79 -7.01
CA GLY A 72 5.83 -21.60 -8.30
C GLY A 72 5.29 -20.19 -8.54
N LEU A 73 5.58 -19.24 -7.65
CA LEU A 73 5.27 -17.82 -7.86
C LEU A 73 6.37 -17.17 -8.70
N LYS A 74 5.95 -16.24 -9.56
CA LYS A 74 6.86 -15.43 -10.37
C LYS A 74 6.77 -13.99 -9.90
N THR A 75 7.92 -13.36 -9.77
CA THR A 75 8.03 -11.92 -9.54
C THR A 75 7.56 -11.19 -10.79
N LEU A 76 6.45 -10.48 -10.66
CA LEU A 76 5.85 -9.67 -11.71
C LEU A 76 6.57 -8.34 -11.85
N ASN A 77 6.94 -7.76 -10.70
CA ASN A 77 7.69 -6.51 -10.63
C ASN A 77 8.68 -6.54 -9.46
N LEU A 78 9.85 -5.96 -9.69
CA LEU A 78 10.93 -5.83 -8.70
C LEU A 78 11.57 -4.46 -8.85
N GLU A 79 11.53 -3.65 -7.79
CA GLU A 79 12.07 -2.28 -7.79
C GLU A 79 13.04 -2.05 -6.62
N GLY A 80 14.00 -1.14 -6.82
CA GLY A 80 14.92 -0.67 -5.77
C GLY A 80 16.01 -1.66 -5.33
N MET A 81 16.19 -2.73 -6.10
CA MET A 81 17.14 -3.81 -5.82
C MET A 81 18.60 -3.38 -5.92
N GLU A 82 18.92 -2.40 -6.77
CA GLU A 82 20.29 -1.91 -6.94
C GLU A 82 20.76 -1.07 -5.74
N GLU A 83 19.88 -0.21 -5.21
CA GLU A 83 20.21 0.68 -4.09
C GLU A 83 20.04 0.01 -2.73
N GLY A 84 19.03 -0.85 -2.56
CA GLY A 84 18.74 -1.53 -1.29
C GLY A 84 18.19 -0.60 -0.19
N ASN A 85 17.81 0.63 -0.52
CA ASN A 85 17.15 1.56 0.41
C ASN A 85 15.71 1.12 0.70
N TRP A 86 15.05 0.60 -0.34
CA TRP A 86 13.69 0.10 -0.33
C TRP A 86 13.55 -0.87 -1.50
N VAL A 87 13.08 -2.08 -1.23
CA VAL A 87 12.78 -3.05 -2.27
C VAL A 87 11.28 -3.34 -2.27
N LEU A 88 10.67 -3.24 -3.44
CA LEU A 88 9.31 -3.68 -3.71
C LEU A 88 9.36 -4.98 -4.51
N MET A 89 8.64 -5.99 -4.06
CA MET A 89 8.46 -7.27 -4.76
C MET A 89 6.97 -7.53 -4.95
N ASP A 90 6.54 -7.65 -6.20
CA ASP A 90 5.15 -7.92 -6.57
C ASP A 90 5.03 -9.34 -7.14
N PHE A 91 4.24 -10.19 -6.49
CA PHE A 91 3.92 -11.55 -6.91
C PHE A 91 2.45 -11.72 -7.36
N GLY A 92 1.73 -10.62 -7.55
CA GLY A 92 0.30 -10.59 -7.84
C GLY A 92 -0.54 -10.55 -6.56
N ASP A 93 -0.82 -11.72 -5.99
CA ASP A 93 -1.67 -11.82 -4.78
C ASP A 93 -0.91 -11.47 -3.49
N ILE A 94 0.41 -11.34 -3.55
CA ILE A 94 1.29 -11.00 -2.43
C ILE A 94 2.23 -9.88 -2.87
N ILE A 95 2.27 -8.80 -2.09
CA ILE A 95 3.25 -7.72 -2.25
C ILE A 95 4.14 -7.68 -1.02
N VAL A 96 5.45 -7.57 -1.22
CA VAL A 96 6.44 -7.47 -0.15
C VAL A 96 7.22 -6.17 -0.29
N HIS A 97 7.28 -5.40 0.79
CA HIS A 97 8.17 -4.25 0.91
C HIS A 97 9.23 -4.49 1.99
N ILE A 98 10.49 -4.24 1.63
CA ILE A 98 11.61 -4.33 2.54
C ILE A 98 12.28 -2.96 2.58
N PHE A 99 12.21 -2.28 3.72
CA PHE A 99 12.80 -0.96 3.91
C PHE A 99 14.13 -1.06 4.63
N GLN A 100 15.08 -0.20 4.29
CA GLN A 100 16.20 0.06 5.18
C GLN A 100 15.71 0.84 6.41
N GLU A 101 16.23 0.52 7.58
CA GLU A 101 15.85 1.14 8.87
C GLU A 101 15.78 2.69 8.81
N GLU A 102 16.82 3.32 8.25
CA GLU A 102 16.89 4.79 8.12
C GLU A 102 15.76 5.37 7.26
N VAL A 103 15.36 4.66 6.19
CA VAL A 103 14.31 5.09 5.26
C VAL A 103 12.94 4.93 5.89
N ARG A 104 12.70 3.82 6.60
CA ARG A 104 11.42 3.56 7.28
C ARG A 104 11.11 4.63 8.33
N GLY A 105 12.11 5.03 9.12
CA GLY A 105 11.98 6.06 10.14
C GLY A 105 11.73 7.46 9.56
N HIS A 106 12.35 7.80 8.43
CA HIS A 106 12.21 9.12 7.81
C HIS A 106 10.78 9.40 7.32
N TYR A 107 10.10 8.40 6.77
CA TYR A 107 8.76 8.54 6.22
C TYR A 107 7.63 8.21 7.21
N ASN A 108 7.96 7.83 8.45
CA ASN A 108 7.00 7.40 9.49
C ASN A 108 5.88 6.51 8.91
N LEU A 109 6.30 5.54 8.12
CA LEU A 109 5.42 4.80 7.23
C LEU A 109 4.38 3.96 7.99
N GLU A 110 4.61 3.71 9.28
CA GLU A 110 3.68 3.08 10.21
C GLU A 110 2.28 3.71 10.17
N LYS A 111 2.19 5.01 9.92
CA LYS A 111 0.90 5.70 9.79
C LYS A 111 0.09 5.28 8.56
N LEU A 112 0.74 4.83 7.48
CA LEU A 112 0.07 4.53 6.20
C LEU A 112 -0.64 3.17 6.18
N TRP A 113 -0.18 2.22 6.98
CA TRP A 113 -0.75 0.87 7.07
C TRP A 113 -1.32 0.55 8.46
N SER A 114 -1.29 1.51 9.37
CA SER A 114 -2.03 1.42 10.63
C SER A 114 -3.52 1.19 10.36
N ARG A 115 -4.18 0.49 11.29
CA ARG A 115 -5.61 0.17 11.18
C ARG A 115 -6.49 1.39 10.85
N GLU A 116 -6.16 2.56 11.41
CA GLU A 116 -6.85 3.82 11.11
C GLU A 116 -6.70 4.28 9.65
N ALA A 117 -5.55 4.10 9.01
CA ALA A 117 -5.36 4.47 7.60
C ALA A 117 -6.05 3.52 6.60
N LEU A 118 -6.33 2.28 7.01
CA LEU A 118 -7.08 1.32 6.20
C LEU A 118 -8.60 1.45 6.39
N GLU A 119 -9.05 2.06 7.48
CA GLU A 119 -10.46 2.34 7.77
C GLU A 119 -10.89 3.72 7.19
N ASP A 120 -9.97 4.67 6.99
CA ASP A 120 -10.23 6.04 6.51
C ASP A 120 -10.16 6.21 4.98
N ARG A 121 -10.66 5.24 4.21
CA ARG A 121 -11.11 5.52 2.84
C ARG A 121 -12.56 5.97 2.93
N PRO A 122 -12.88 7.28 2.76
CA PRO A 122 -14.25 7.61 2.42
C PRO A 122 -14.55 6.85 1.12
N HIS A 123 -15.55 5.98 1.21
CA HIS A 123 -16.39 5.51 0.11
C HIS A 123 -16.12 6.31 -1.15
N LEU A 124 -15.35 5.75 -2.08
CA LEU A 124 -15.29 6.28 -3.44
C LEU A 124 -16.70 6.11 -3.97
N GLU A 125 -17.51 7.17 -3.86
CA GLU A 125 -18.84 7.22 -4.42
C GLU A 125 -18.72 6.86 -5.89
N SER A 126 -19.55 5.90 -6.30
CA SER A 126 -19.61 5.41 -7.68
C SER A 126 -19.65 6.60 -8.64
N SER A 127 -18.88 6.55 -9.73
CA SER A 127 -18.86 7.59 -10.76
C SER A 127 -20.25 7.92 -11.35
N ALA A 128 -21.26 7.09 -11.09
CA ALA A 128 -22.66 7.35 -11.42
C ALA A 128 -23.31 8.47 -10.56
N GLU A 129 -22.82 8.72 -9.35
CA GLU A 129 -23.38 9.72 -8.42
C GLU A 129 -22.80 11.13 -8.67
N ILE A 130 -21.54 11.19 -9.11
CA ILE A 130 -20.84 12.45 -9.44
C ILE A 130 -21.45 13.13 -10.68
N ALA A 131 -22.05 12.36 -11.59
CA ALA A 131 -22.67 12.90 -12.80
C ALA A 131 -23.93 13.75 -12.53
N GLY A 132 -24.49 13.73 -11.31
CA GLY A 132 -25.72 14.42 -10.94
C GLY A 132 -25.55 15.75 -10.21
N LYS A 133 -24.34 16.18 -9.86
CA LYS A 133 -24.12 17.42 -9.10
C LYS A 133 -23.61 18.52 -10.04
N GLU A 134 -24.52 19.42 -10.36
CA GLU A 134 -24.40 20.48 -11.37
C GLU A 134 -23.15 21.36 -11.26
N ILE A 135 -22.69 21.78 -12.44
CA ILE A 135 -21.65 22.79 -12.68
C ILE A 135 -22.16 24.14 -12.16
N MET A 136 -21.57 24.68 -11.10
CA MET A 136 -21.63 26.12 -10.85
C MET A 136 -20.76 26.82 -11.90
N HIS A 137 -21.43 27.48 -12.85
CA HIS A 137 -20.78 28.24 -13.90
C HIS A 137 -20.19 29.52 -13.31
N ALA A 138 -18.90 29.79 -13.56
CA ALA A 138 -18.19 30.98 -13.07
C ALA A 138 -18.63 32.30 -13.75
N SER A 139 -19.81 32.33 -14.38
CA SER A 139 -20.35 33.49 -15.11
C SER A 139 -21.36 34.32 -14.30
N ASP A 140 -21.72 33.90 -13.09
CA ASP A 140 -22.75 34.58 -12.28
C ASP A 140 -22.17 35.56 -11.23
N LEU A 141 -20.86 35.87 -11.29
CA LEU A 141 -20.19 36.78 -10.35
C LEU A 141 -20.17 38.25 -10.80
N ASP A 142 -20.85 38.59 -11.88
CA ASP A 142 -20.87 39.95 -12.45
C ASP A 142 -22.30 40.48 -12.48
N GLU A 143 -22.85 40.81 -11.30
CA GLU A 143 -23.87 41.87 -11.07
C GLU A 143 -24.43 41.79 -9.64
N ALA A 144 -23.80 42.49 -8.71
CA ALA A 144 -24.45 43.02 -7.52
C ALA A 144 -23.67 44.24 -7.02
N ASP A 145 -23.73 45.31 -7.80
CA ASP A 145 -23.41 46.66 -7.35
C ASP A 145 -24.54 47.21 -6.46
N SER A 146 -24.13 48.03 -5.50
CA SER A 146 -24.83 49.22 -4.98
C SER A 146 -25.63 49.16 -3.65
N LYS A 147 -25.12 50.00 -2.74
CA LYS A 147 -25.73 50.85 -1.68
C LYS A 147 -25.60 50.36 -0.24
N GLU A 148 -24.74 51.06 0.53
CA GLU A 148 -25.06 52.00 1.64
C GLU A 148 -25.27 51.19 2.94
N ASP A 149 -24.53 51.42 4.02
CA ASP A 149 -24.55 52.65 4.80
C ASP A 149 -23.23 52.97 5.53
N GLU A 150 -23.09 54.28 5.72
CA GLU A 150 -22.24 55.05 6.62
C GLU A 150 -21.90 54.35 7.96
N ASP A 151 -20.66 54.48 8.44
CA ASP A 151 -20.37 55.35 9.60
C ASP A 151 -18.89 55.27 10.07
N ASN A 152 -18.24 56.44 9.96
CA ASN A 152 -17.63 57.15 11.09
C ASN A 152 -16.10 57.05 11.42
N VAL A 153 -15.59 58.26 11.65
CA VAL A 153 -14.44 58.73 12.45
C VAL A 153 -13.03 58.73 11.84
N ALA A 154 -12.58 59.88 11.32
CA ALA A 154 -11.66 60.83 12.01
C ALA A 154 -11.10 61.88 11.05
#